data_AF-X1LHH9-F1
#
_entry.id   AF-X1LHH9-F1
#
_cell.length_a   1.000
_cell.length_b   1.000
_cell.length_c   1.000
_cell.angle_alpha   90.00
_cell.angle_beta   90.00
_cell.angle_gamma   90.00
#
_symmetry.space_group_name_H-M   'P 1'
#
loop_
_entity.id
_entity.type
_entity.pdbx_description
1 polymer ?
#
loop_
_entity_poly.entity_id
_entity_poly.type
_entity_poly.pdbx_seq_one_letter_code
_entity_poly.pdbx_strand_id
1 'polypeptide(L)'
;ETPSETLAWGEADCEGTAILLCSLLRNFTNAYVVVGDYQGYGHAWCKINGQVLETTYTRARPVPDPYDYQAYCLFNDKEVIELWPGALGEIFSLLRSVSASAYSHQAPSQAP
;
A
#
# COMPACT_ATOMS: atom_id res chain seq x y z
N GLU A 1 -3.83 7.33 6.78
CA GLU A 1 -4.09 7.19 8.23
C GLU A 1 -2.75 7.23 8.97
N THR A 2 -2.72 7.79 10.17
CA THR A 2 -1.54 7.79 11.05
C THR A 2 -1.56 6.60 12.01
N PRO A 3 -0.40 6.17 12.56
CA PRO A 3 -0.37 5.09 13.57
C PRO A 3 -1.30 5.35 14.76
N SER A 4 -1.40 6.61 15.21
CA SER A 4 -2.29 7.01 16.30
C SER A 4 -3.77 6.88 15.95
N GLU A 5 -4.15 7.19 14.71
CA GLU A 5 -5.54 7.02 14.23
C GLU A 5 -5.90 5.54 14.16
N THR A 6 -5.04 4.70 13.57
CA THR A 6 -5.25 3.25 13.51
C THR A 6 -5.41 2.64 14.91
N LEU A 7 -4.60 3.06 15.89
CA LEU A 7 -4.74 2.63 17.28
C LEU A 7 -6.02 3.13 17.94
N ALA A 8 -6.42 4.37 17.68
CA ALA A 8 -7.61 4.97 18.26
C ALA A 8 -8.91 4.35 17.72
N TRP A 9 -8.93 4.01 16.42
CA TRP A 9 -10.09 3.39 15.77
C TRP A 9 -10.15 1.88 16.00
N GLY A 10 -8.99 1.23 16.19
CA GLY A 10 -8.90 -0.23 16.23
C GLY A 10 -9.12 -0.89 14.87
N GLU A 11 -9.08 -0.10 13.79
CA GLU A 11 -9.33 -0.50 12.42
C GLU A 11 -8.50 0.39 11.47
N ALA A 12 -8.09 -0.17 10.35
CA ALA A 12 -7.43 0.50 9.23
C ALA A 12 -7.44 -0.43 8.01
N ASP A 13 -7.18 0.12 6.83
CA ASP A 13 -6.94 -0.64 5.61
C ASP A 13 -5.49 -1.20 5.56
N CYS A 14 -5.08 -1.70 4.39
CA CYS A 14 -3.75 -2.30 4.23
C CYS A 14 -2.64 -1.27 4.48
N GLU A 15 -2.83 -0.03 4.04
CA GLU A 15 -1.91 1.07 4.21
C GLU A 15 -1.77 1.46 5.69
N GLY A 16 -2.88 1.69 6.39
CA GLY A 16 -2.83 2.09 7.79
C GLY A 16 -2.22 1.02 8.69
N THR A 17 -2.58 -0.25 8.49
CA THR A 17 -1.99 -1.36 9.25
C THR A 17 -0.49 -1.55 8.95
N ALA A 18 -0.06 -1.39 7.69
CA ALA A 18 1.34 -1.45 7.31
C ALA A 18 2.16 -0.29 7.92
N ILE A 19 1.60 0.93 7.91
CA ILE A 19 2.23 2.12 8.50
C ILE A 19 2.37 1.98 10.02
N LEU A 20 1.33 1.48 10.71
CA LEU A 20 1.39 1.21 12.15
C LEU A 20 2.49 0.18 12.46
N LEU A 21 2.48 -0.98 11.80
CA LEU A 21 3.48 -2.02 12.04
C LEU A 21 4.91 -1.52 11.74
N CYS A 22 5.11 -0.84 10.61
CA CYS A 22 6.41 -0.24 10.26
C CYS A 22 6.88 0.74 11.34
N SER A 23 5.99 1.61 11.82
CA SER A 23 6.30 2.58 12.87
C SER A 23 6.75 1.93 14.17
N LEU A 24 6.11 0.81 14.57
CA LEU A 24 6.51 0.04 15.75
C LEU A 24 7.90 -0.59 15.56
N LEU A 25 8.12 -1.27 14.43
CA LEU A 25 9.37 -1.98 14.14
C LEU A 25 10.58 -1.06 13.99
N ARG A 26 10.38 0.17 13.50
CA ARG A 26 11.42 1.19 13.35
C ARG A 26 12.06 1.64 14.67
N ASN A 27 11.46 1.30 15.81
CA ASN A 27 12.10 1.47 17.12
C ASN A 27 13.21 0.42 17.38
N PHE A 28 13.27 -0.66 16.60
CA PHE A 28 14.13 -1.82 16.87
C PHE A 28 14.98 -2.27 15.68
N THR A 29 14.50 -2.06 14.45
CA THR A 29 15.18 -2.52 13.22
C THR A 29 14.84 -1.65 12.03
N ASN A 30 15.58 -1.81 10.94
CA ASN A 30 15.17 -1.23 9.68
C ASN A 30 13.93 -1.96 9.13
N ALA A 31 12.91 -1.19 8.80
CA ALA A 31 11.65 -1.65 8.25
C ALA A 31 11.14 -0.62 7.24
N TYR A 32 10.33 -1.08 6.29
CA TYR A 32 9.71 -0.22 5.29
C TYR A 32 8.23 -0.57 5.19
N VAL A 33 7.43 0.44 4.88
CA VAL A 33 6.15 0.24 4.21
C VAL A 33 6.47 0.00 2.73
N VAL A 34 5.79 -0.96 2.13
CA VAL A 34 5.88 -1.26 0.70
C VAL A 34 4.52 -0.98 0.09
N VAL A 35 4.52 -0.27 -1.04
CA VAL A 35 3.35 -0.14 -1.91
C VAL A 35 3.62 -0.94 -3.16
N GLY A 36 2.64 -1.73 -3.55
CA GLY A 36 2.78 -2.66 -4.64
C GLY A 36 1.45 -3.20 -5.11
N ASP A 37 1.54 -4.34 -5.77
CA ASP A 37 0.43 -5.14 -6.20
C ASP A 37 0.46 -6.49 -5.49
N TYR A 38 -0.72 -6.95 -5.09
CA TYR A 38 -0.97 -8.31 -4.62
C TYR A 38 -2.07 -8.93 -5.50
N GLN A 39 -1.70 -9.92 -6.30
CA GLN A 39 -2.60 -10.64 -7.21
C GLN A 39 -3.42 -9.74 -8.18
N GLY A 40 -2.85 -8.65 -8.66
CA GLY A 40 -3.50 -7.70 -9.57
C GLY A 40 -4.28 -6.58 -8.87
N TYR A 41 -4.22 -6.49 -7.54
CA TYR A 41 -4.84 -5.44 -6.75
C TYR A 41 -3.78 -4.59 -6.04
N GLY A 42 -3.95 -3.27 -6.07
CA GLY A 42 -3.13 -2.34 -5.29
C GLY A 42 -3.17 -2.71 -3.81
N HIS A 43 -2.00 -2.80 -3.19
CA HIS A 43 -1.85 -3.30 -1.83
C HIS A 43 -0.64 -2.66 -1.13
N ALA A 44 -0.69 -2.65 0.21
CA ALA A 44 0.40 -2.19 1.05
C ALA A 44 0.69 -3.17 2.18
N TRP A 45 1.99 -3.34 2.48
CA TRP A 45 2.46 -4.25 3.52
C TRP A 45 3.74 -3.74 4.18
N CYS A 46 4.19 -4.40 5.25
CA CYS A 46 5.46 -4.07 5.89
C CYS A 46 6.56 -5.05 5.44
N LYS A 47 7.81 -4.58 5.35
CA LYS A 47 8.97 -5.42 5.00
C LYS A 47 10.12 -5.21 5.97
N ILE A 48 10.73 -6.32 6.42
CA ILE A 48 11.98 -6.34 7.19
C ILE A 48 12.95 -7.31 6.54
N ASN A 49 14.20 -6.91 6.32
CA ASN A 49 15.29 -7.79 5.86
C ASN A 49 14.91 -8.68 4.65
N GLY A 50 14.15 -8.13 3.69
CA GLY A 50 13.71 -8.89 2.52
C GLY A 50 12.37 -9.63 2.69
N GLN A 51 11.91 -9.85 3.93
CA GLN A 51 10.69 -10.61 4.24
C GLN A 51 9.45 -9.72 4.21
N VAL A 52 8.41 -10.20 3.53
CA VAL A 52 7.07 -9.60 3.52
C VAL A 52 6.33 -9.96 4.81
N LEU A 53 5.83 -8.94 5.50
CA LEU A 53 4.94 -9.06 6.65
C LEU A 53 3.57 -8.53 6.23
N GLU A 54 2.66 -9.45 5.93
CA GLU A 54 1.28 -9.12 5.58
C GLU A 54 0.51 -8.70 6.84
N THR A 55 -0.10 -7.52 6.80
CA THR A 55 -0.77 -6.89 7.95
C THR A 55 -2.28 -7.02 7.91
N THR A 56 -2.87 -7.47 6.79
CA THR A 56 -4.32 -7.66 6.64
C THR A 56 -4.83 -9.03 7.07
N TYR A 57 -3.94 -9.98 7.38
CA TYR A 57 -4.36 -11.22 8.06
C TYR A 57 -4.68 -10.94 9.54
N THR A 58 -5.49 -11.80 10.17
CA THR A 58 -5.78 -11.76 11.63
C THR A 58 -4.53 -11.86 12.52
N ARG A 59 -3.35 -12.10 11.93
CA ARG A 59 -2.03 -11.98 12.56
C ARG A 59 -0.96 -11.70 11.49
N ALA A 60 -0.02 -10.81 11.80
CA ALA A 60 1.15 -10.59 10.96
C ALA A 60 2.05 -11.83 10.95
N ARG A 61 2.39 -12.32 9.76
CA ARG A 61 3.28 -13.48 9.55
C ARG A 61 4.01 -13.35 8.21
N PRO A 62 5.18 -14.00 8.05
CA PRO A 62 5.76 -14.22 6.73
C PRO A 62 4.72 -14.86 5.80
N VAL A 63 4.60 -14.33 4.58
CA VAL A 63 3.69 -14.86 3.57
C VAL A 63 4.22 -16.17 2.98
N PRO A 64 3.36 -17.17 2.74
CA PRO A 64 3.77 -18.44 2.13
C PRO A 64 4.20 -18.28 0.66
N ASP A 65 3.60 -17.33 -0.05
CA ASP A 65 3.76 -17.15 -1.50
C ASP A 65 4.25 -15.72 -1.82
N PRO A 66 5.56 -15.43 -1.65
CA PRO A 66 6.08 -14.08 -1.82
C PRO A 66 6.06 -13.59 -3.29
N TYR A 67 5.88 -14.50 -4.25
CA TYR A 67 5.82 -14.16 -5.68
C TYR A 67 4.51 -13.48 -6.09
N ASP A 68 3.47 -13.58 -5.25
CA ASP A 68 2.19 -12.89 -5.47
C ASP A 68 2.28 -11.39 -5.10
N TYR A 69 3.40 -10.96 -4.51
CA TYR A 69 3.65 -9.59 -4.07
C TYR A 69 4.66 -8.91 -4.99
N GLN A 70 4.17 -7.98 -5.81
CA GLN A 70 4.99 -7.17 -6.69
C GLN A 70 5.20 -5.80 -6.07
N ALA A 71 6.37 -5.57 -5.48
CA ALA A 71 6.73 -4.27 -4.89
C ALA A 71 7.02 -3.21 -5.98
N TYR A 72 6.61 -1.97 -5.73
CA TYR A 72 6.89 -0.83 -6.60
C TYR A 72 7.77 0.21 -5.89
N CYS A 73 7.40 0.54 -4.66
CA CYS A 73 8.07 1.54 -3.85
C CYS A 73 8.14 1.07 -2.39
N LEU A 74 9.23 1.44 -1.72
CA LEU A 74 9.42 1.25 -0.30
C LEU A 74 9.65 2.61 0.34
N PHE A 75 9.08 2.85 1.51
CA PHE A 75 9.34 4.09 2.24
C PHE A 75 9.34 3.88 3.75
N ASN A 76 10.00 4.81 4.44
CA ASN A 76 9.95 4.96 5.88
C ASN A 76 10.07 6.45 6.25
N ASP A 77 10.33 6.76 7.52
CA ASP A 77 10.46 8.13 8.02
C ASP A 77 11.71 8.89 7.52
N LYS A 78 12.62 8.21 6.81
CA LYS A 78 13.90 8.77 6.35
C LYS A 78 14.02 8.84 4.84
N GLU A 79 13.42 7.90 4.13
CA GLU A 79 13.65 7.74 2.70
C GLU A 79 12.47 7.12 1.97
N VAL A 80 12.50 7.32 0.65
CA VAL A 80 11.61 6.70 -0.33
C VAL A 80 12.50 6.07 -1.39
N ILE A 81 12.23 4.80 -1.71
CA ILE A 81 13.00 3.99 -2.65
C ILE A 81 12.03 3.47 -3.71
N GLU A 82 12.15 3.98 -4.93
CA GLU A 82 11.52 3.37 -6.10
C GLU A 82 12.36 2.18 -6.58
N LEU A 83 11.72 1.04 -6.89
CA LEU A 83 12.45 -0.14 -7.37
C LEU A 83 12.90 -0.04 -8.83
N TRP A 84 12.32 0.88 -9.59
CA TRP A 84 12.80 1.32 -10.90
C TRP A 84 12.49 2.81 -11.09
N PRO A 85 13.25 3.53 -11.94
CA PRO A 85 13.00 4.95 -12.18
C PRO A 85 11.57 5.21 -12.67
N GLY A 86 10.80 6.01 -11.93
CA GLY A 86 9.44 6.39 -12.32
C GLY A 86 8.35 5.41 -11.86
N ALA A 87 8.67 4.42 -11.02
CA ALA A 87 7.70 3.43 -10.53
C ALA A 87 6.45 4.08 -9.91
N LEU A 88 6.59 5.15 -9.12
CA LEU A 88 5.44 5.87 -8.57
C LEU A 88 4.69 6.67 -9.63
N GLY A 89 5.41 7.24 -10.60
CA GLY A 89 4.84 8.01 -11.70
C GLY A 89 3.92 7.17 -12.58
N GLU A 90 4.30 5.92 -12.85
CA GLU A 90 3.49 4.96 -13.60
C GLU A 90 2.16 4.64 -12.88
N ILE A 91 2.21 4.41 -11.56
CA ILE A 91 1.02 4.10 -10.74
C ILE A 91 0.06 5.28 -10.69
N PHE A 92 0.55 6.49 -10.38
CA PHE A 92 -0.32 7.66 -10.29
C PHE A 92 -0.91 8.05 -11.67
N SER A 93 -0.22 7.72 -12.76
CA SER A 93 -0.74 7.91 -14.11
C SER A 93 -1.86 6.92 -14.45
N LEU A 94 -1.75 5.65 -14.01
CA LEU A 94 -2.82 4.66 -14.14
C LEU A 94 -4.07 5.07 -13.36
N LEU A 95 -3.94 5.51 -12.10
CA LEU A 95 -5.07 5.99 -11.28
C LEU A 95 -5.82 7.17 -11.93
N ARG A 96 -5.10 8.09 -12.58
CA ARG A 96 -5.74 9.20 -13.33
C ARG A 96 -6.56 8.70 -14.52
N SER A 97 -6.10 7.67 -15.22
CA SER A 97 -6.82 7.10 -16.36
C SER A 97 -8.09 6.33 -15.93
N VAL A 98 -8.01 5.56 -14.83
CA VAL A 98 -9.15 4.80 -14.30
C VAL A 98 -10.21 5.74 -13.69
N SER A 99 -9.77 6.80 -13.01
CA SER A 99 -10.68 7.85 -12.50
C SER A 99 -11.38 8.59 -13.65
N ALA A 100 -10.68 8.90 -14.74
CA ALA A 100 -11.28 9.53 -15.90
C ALA A 100 -12.35 8.64 -16.59
N SER A 101 -12.14 7.32 -16.63
CA SER A 101 -13.11 6.37 -17.17
C SER A 101 -14.30 6.11 -16.23
N ALA A 102 -14.15 6.31 -14.92
CA ALA A 102 -15.24 6.17 -13.95
C ALA A 102 -16.24 7.34 -14.01
N TYR A 103 -15.83 8.50 -14.52
CA TYR A 103 -16.71 9.67 -14.71
C TYR A 103 -17.43 9.73 -16.07
N SER A 104 -17.11 8.86 -17.03
CA SER A 104 -17.78 8.86 -18.35
C SER A 104 -19.12 8.15 -18.40
N HIS A 105 -19.60 7.56 -17.30
CA HIS A 105 -20.88 6.82 -17.24
C HIS A 105 -22.01 7.51 -16.46
N GLN A 106 -21.87 8.77 -16.07
CA GLN A 106 -22.98 9.57 -15.53
C GLN A 106 -23.14 10.89 -16.29
N ALA A 107 -23.56 10.80 -17.55
CA ALA A 107 -24.32 11.88 -18.16
C ALA A 107 -25.81 11.60 -17.89
N PRO A 108 -26.52 12.39 -17.06
CA PRO A 108 -27.95 12.22 -16.91
C PRO A 108 -28.64 12.52 -18.24
N SER A 109 -29.49 11.60 -18.69
CA SER A 109 -30.36 11.78 -19.84
C SER A 109 -31.22 13.02 -19.61
N GLN A 110 -30.97 14.08 -20.37
CA GLN A 110 -31.97 15.13 -20.51
C GLN A 110 -33.06 14.60 -21.45
N ALA A 111 -34.26 14.44 -20.91
CA ALA A 111 -35.48 14.31 -21.70
C ALA A 111 -36.69 14.70 -20.83
N PRO A 112 -37.80 15.18 -21.42
CA PRO A 112 -37.95 15.88 -22.70
C PRO A 112 -38.16 17.40 -22.53
#